data_AF-A0A7J0EL60-F1
#
_entry.id   AF-A0A7J0EL60-F1
#
_cell.length_a   1.000
_cell.length_b   1.000
_cell.length_c   1.000
_cell.angle_alpha   90.00
_cell.angle_beta   90.00
_cell.angle_gamma   90.00
#
_symmetry.space_group_name_H-M   'P 1'
#
loop_
_entity.id
_entity.type
_entity.pdbx_description
1 polymer ?
#
loop_
_entity_poly.entity_id
_entity_poly.type
_entity_poly.pdbx_seq_one_letter_code
_entity_poly.pdbx_strand_id
1 'polypeptide(L)'
;MAMSKAKELVATNPVVVFSKSYCPFCVSVKKLLTELGATYKVIELNTENMLRKVGEAQTLLIRWRVQRHDAHQTLLGVMVMNMQFYTLSYFTGDGSDIQAALAEWTGLRTVPNVFIGGNHIGGCDSTTAMHKGGKLIPLLTEAGAVTKSSTSS
;
A
#
# COMPACT_ATOMS: atom_id res chain seq x y z
N MET A 1 -7.81 9.56 -6.50
CA MET A 1 -7.78 8.58 -7.62
C MET A 1 -6.91 7.41 -7.21
N ALA A 2 -7.44 6.18 -7.18
CA ALA A 2 -6.76 4.98 -6.66
C ALA A 2 -5.46 4.63 -7.41
N MET A 3 -5.39 4.92 -8.72
CA MET A 3 -4.19 4.71 -9.54
C MET A 3 -3.00 5.55 -9.08
N SER A 4 -3.21 6.83 -8.78
CA SER A 4 -2.15 7.74 -8.32
C SER A 4 -1.50 7.23 -7.03
N LYS A 5 -2.32 6.73 -6.11
CA LYS A 5 -1.88 6.15 -4.84
C LYS A 5 -1.04 4.88 -5.07
N ALA A 6 -1.48 3.98 -5.96
CA ALA A 6 -0.71 2.77 -6.29
C ALA A 6 0.65 3.12 -6.89
N LYS A 7 0.69 4.07 -7.83
CA LYS A 7 1.94 4.54 -8.45
C LYS A 7 2.87 5.22 -7.46
N GLU A 8 2.34 6.06 -6.57
CA GLU A 8 3.11 6.74 -5.51
C GLU A 8 3.75 5.72 -4.56
N LEU A 9 3.00 4.69 -4.15
CA LEU A 9 3.52 3.61 -3.30
C LEU A 9 4.64 2.84 -4.00
N VAL A 10 4.49 2.54 -5.28
CA VAL A 10 5.50 1.86 -6.10
C VAL A 10 6.73 2.73 -6.33
N ALA A 11 6.58 4.05 -6.43
CA ALA A 11 7.70 4.99 -6.59
C ALA A 11 8.47 5.23 -5.28
N THR A 12 7.77 5.17 -4.14
CA THR A 12 8.36 5.47 -2.82
C THR A 12 9.10 4.27 -2.22
N ASN A 13 8.69 3.05 -2.56
CA ASN A 13 9.22 1.83 -1.96
C ASN A 13 10.00 1.00 -3.00
N PRO A 14 11.13 0.40 -2.62
CA PRO A 14 11.94 -0.40 -3.54
C PRO A 14 11.23 -1.69 -3.98
N VAL A 15 10.41 -2.28 -3.10
CA VAL A 15 9.57 -3.45 -3.42
C VAL A 15 8.19 -3.24 -2.84
N VAL A 16 7.16 -3.43 -3.65
CA VAL A 16 5.75 -3.37 -3.24
C VAL A 16 5.05 -4.66 -3.64
N VAL A 17 4.30 -5.23 -2.69
CA VAL A 17 3.49 -6.43 -2.89
C VAL A 17 2.05 -6.12 -2.58
N PHE A 18 1.21 -6.08 -3.61
CA PHE A 18 -0.23 -6.02 -3.44
C PHE A 18 -0.76 -7.43 -3.14
N SER A 19 -1.43 -7.57 -2.00
CA SER A 19 -1.77 -8.86 -1.39
C SER A 19 -3.21 -8.88 -0.89
N LYS A 20 -3.73 -10.08 -0.64
CA LYS A 20 -4.93 -10.30 0.16
C LYS A 20 -4.60 -11.30 1.26
N SER A 21 -5.08 -11.02 2.47
CA SER A 21 -4.80 -11.79 3.69
C SER A 21 -5.14 -13.28 3.57
N TYR A 22 -6.19 -13.62 2.84
CA TYR A 22 -6.68 -15.00 2.68
C TYR A 22 -6.06 -15.75 1.47
N CYS A 23 -5.14 -15.14 0.73
CA CYS A 23 -4.61 -15.73 -0.51
C CYS A 23 -3.35 -16.57 -0.24
N PRO A 24 -3.33 -17.89 -0.55
CA PRO A 24 -2.16 -18.74 -0.32
C PRO A 24 -0.95 -18.35 -1.18
N PHE A 25 -1.17 -17.90 -2.41
CA PHE A 25 -0.08 -17.45 -3.31
C PHE A 25 0.65 -16.21 -2.80
N CYS A 26 -0.07 -15.32 -2.10
CA CYS A 26 0.53 -14.16 -1.48
C CYS A 26 1.47 -14.55 -0.34
N VAL A 27 1.12 -15.57 0.45
CA VAL A 27 1.95 -16.08 1.53
C VAL A 27 3.26 -16.63 0.96
N SER A 28 3.21 -17.38 -0.14
CA SER A 28 4.39 -17.90 -0.82
C SER A 28 5.35 -16.80 -1.28
N VAL A 29 4.83 -15.73 -1.90
CA VAL A 29 5.66 -14.59 -2.34
C VAL A 29 6.30 -13.85 -1.17
N LYS A 30 5.53 -13.59 -0.09
CA LYS A 30 6.04 -12.95 1.13
C LYS A 30 7.15 -13.79 1.76
N LYS A 31 6.95 -15.11 1.83
CA LYS A 31 7.95 -16.05 2.33
C LYS A 31 9.22 -16.00 1.49
N LEU A 32 9.11 -16.08 0.16
CA LEU A 32 10.24 -16.01 -0.75
C LEU A 32 11.05 -14.71 -0.59
N LEU A 33 10.39 -13.56 -0.55
CA LEU A 33 11.07 -12.27 -0.36
C LEU A 33 11.76 -12.18 1.01
N THR A 34 11.16 -12.78 2.04
CA THR A 34 11.74 -12.84 3.39
C THR A 34 12.95 -13.78 3.45
N GLU A 35 12.88 -14.92 2.77
CA GLU A 35 14.01 -15.87 2.64
C GLU A 35 15.19 -15.24 1.90
N LEU A 36 14.93 -14.35 0.94
CA LEU A 36 15.95 -13.57 0.23
C LEU A 36 16.48 -12.37 1.02
N GLY A 37 15.96 -12.13 2.23
CA GLY A 37 16.36 -10.98 3.06
C GLY A 37 15.97 -9.63 2.46
N ALA A 38 14.97 -9.59 1.58
CA ALA A 38 14.54 -8.37 0.93
C ALA A 38 13.62 -7.53 1.83
N THR A 39 13.81 -6.21 1.85
CA THR A 39 12.85 -5.26 2.41
C THR A 39 11.73 -4.98 1.41
N TYR A 40 10.48 -5.24 1.81
CA TYR A 40 9.31 -5.02 0.96
C TYR A 40 8.13 -4.43 1.72
N LYS A 41 7.30 -3.67 1.00
CA LYS A 41 6.05 -3.09 1.51
C LYS A 41 4.86 -3.91 1.04
N VAL A 42 4.09 -4.45 1.97
CA VAL A 42 2.81 -5.13 1.64
C VAL A 42 1.67 -4.13 1.68
N ILE A 43 0.86 -4.13 0.63
CA ILE A 43 -0.42 -3.42 0.55
C ILE A 43 -1.52 -4.45 0.51
N GLU A 44 -2.22 -4.59 1.63
CA GLU A 44 -3.39 -5.45 1.73
C GLU A 44 -4.58 -4.78 1.05
N LEU A 45 -5.11 -5.42 0.01
CA LEU A 45 -6.30 -5.00 -0.72
C LEU A 45 -7.60 -5.54 -0.10
N ASN A 46 -7.54 -6.10 1.11
CA ASN A 46 -8.74 -6.47 1.85
C ASN A 46 -9.49 -5.20 2.28
N THR A 47 -10.80 -5.29 2.46
CA THR A 47 -11.75 -4.16 2.55
C THR A 47 -11.56 -3.20 3.73
N GLU A 48 -10.47 -3.26 4.48
CA GLU A 48 -10.28 -2.52 5.74
C GLU A 48 -8.85 -2.00 5.97
N ASN A 49 -8.23 -1.34 4.98
CA ASN A 49 -6.93 -0.71 5.25
C ASN A 49 -6.79 0.76 4.82
N MET A 50 -7.70 1.60 5.34
CA MET A 50 -7.39 3.02 5.48
C MET A 50 -8.09 3.75 6.64
N LEU A 51 -8.27 3.08 7.81
CA LEU A 51 -8.80 3.75 9.01
C LEU A 51 -7.75 4.32 9.99
N ARG A 52 -6.45 4.19 9.73
CA ARG A 52 -5.43 4.47 10.78
C ARG A 52 -4.58 5.73 10.66
N LYS A 53 -4.70 6.55 9.62
CA LYS A 53 -3.92 7.82 9.55
C LYS A 53 -4.73 9.11 9.50
N VAL A 54 -6.01 9.05 9.14
CA VAL A 54 -6.85 10.26 9.09
C VAL A 54 -7.46 10.60 10.46
N GLY A 55 -7.66 9.59 11.33
CA GLY A 55 -8.21 9.80 12.69
C GLY A 55 -7.25 10.41 13.71
N GLU A 56 -5.93 10.22 13.56
CA GLU A 56 -4.94 10.73 14.52
C GLU A 56 -4.73 12.26 14.36
N ALA A 57 -4.81 12.78 13.14
CA ALA A 57 -4.78 14.22 12.89
C ALA A 57 -6.06 14.93 13.36
N GLN A 58 -7.23 14.29 13.23
CA GLN A 58 -8.50 14.86 13.67
C GLN A 58 -8.66 14.90 15.20
N THR A 59 -8.16 13.89 15.91
CA THR A 59 -8.19 13.86 17.39
C THR A 59 -7.29 14.95 18.01
N LEU A 60 -6.14 15.24 17.38
CA LEU A 60 -5.24 16.32 17.82
C LEU A 60 -5.86 17.72 17.61
N LEU A 61 -6.65 17.93 16.54
CA LEU A 61 -7.37 19.19 16.31
C LEU A 61 -8.55 19.40 17.26
N ILE A 62 -9.24 18.32 17.67
CA ILE A 62 -10.31 18.39 18.68
C ILE A 62 -9.71 18.70 20.05
N ARG A 63 -8.57 18.10 20.41
CA ARG A 63 -7.88 18.36 21.69
C ARG A 63 -7.27 19.77 21.78
N TRP A 64 -6.83 20.35 20.65
CA TRP A 64 -6.42 21.76 20.58
C TRP A 64 -7.59 22.74 20.78
N ARG A 65 -8.80 22.37 20.34
CA ARG A 65 -9.99 23.23 20.40
C ARG A 65 -10.62 23.29 21.80
N VAL A 66 -10.31 22.35 22.70
CA VAL A 66 -10.80 22.32 24.10
C VAL A 66 -9.92 23.16 25.05
N GLN A 67 -8.86 23.81 24.55
CA GLN A 67 -7.96 24.62 25.37
C GLN A 67 -7.93 26.12 25.01
N ARG A 68 -8.83 26.57 24.14
CA ARG A 68 -9.17 28.00 23.98
C ARG A 68 -10.64 28.20 24.32
N HIS A 69 -10.90 28.50 25.58
CA HIS A 69 -12.05 29.30 25.96
C HIS A 69 -11.87 30.68 25.35
N ASP A 70 -12.64 31.03 24.32
CA ASP A 70 -13.36 32.31 24.34
C ASP A 70 -14.55 32.29 23.38
N ALA A 71 -15.61 32.95 23.81
CA ALA A 71 -16.95 32.87 23.29
C ALA A 71 -17.13 33.70 22.00
N HIS A 72 -17.81 33.14 20.99
CA HIS A 72 -18.97 33.73 20.31
C HIS A 72 -19.25 33.06 18.94
N GLN A 73 -20.54 32.80 18.73
CA GLN A 73 -21.25 32.67 17.44
C GLN A 73 -21.14 31.37 16.63
N THR A 74 -21.87 30.40 17.15
CA THR A 74 -22.91 29.62 16.45
C THR A 74 -23.38 30.18 15.10
N LEU A 75 -22.97 29.54 14.00
CA LEU A 75 -23.73 29.19 12.78
C LEU A 75 -22.79 28.60 11.70
N LEU A 76 -21.51 29.00 11.68
CA LEU A 76 -20.46 28.36 10.88
C LEU A 76 -20.13 26.93 11.33
N GLY A 77 -20.40 26.59 12.59
CA GLY A 77 -20.11 25.27 13.16
C GLY A 77 -20.92 24.12 12.55
N VAL A 78 -22.17 24.36 12.12
CA VAL A 78 -23.04 23.30 11.55
C VAL A 78 -22.72 23.03 10.08
N MET A 79 -22.20 24.03 9.35
CA MET A 79 -21.71 23.87 7.96
C MET A 79 -20.38 23.10 7.90
N VAL A 80 -19.43 23.37 8.80
CA VAL A 80 -18.15 22.64 8.85
C VAL A 80 -18.37 21.17 9.28
N MET A 81 -19.36 20.92 10.14
CA MET A 81 -19.68 19.55 10.60
C MET A 81 -20.34 18.69 9.50
N ASN A 82 -21.11 19.27 8.58
CA ASN A 82 -21.71 18.53 7.45
C ASN A 82 -20.71 18.20 6.34
N MET A 83 -19.72 19.05 6.07
CA MET A 83 -18.67 18.76 5.08
C MET A 83 -17.69 17.68 5.59
N GLN A 84 -17.43 17.64 6.90
CA GLN A 84 -16.61 16.60 7.54
C GLN A 84 -17.33 15.24 7.60
N PHE A 85 -18.66 15.23 7.66
CA PHE A 85 -19.47 14.00 7.64
C PHE A 85 -19.58 13.39 6.23
N TYR A 86 -19.56 14.19 5.17
CA TYR A 86 -19.64 13.72 3.77
C TYR A 86 -18.36 13.02 3.29
N THR A 87 -17.20 13.33 3.88
CA THR A 87 -15.93 12.63 3.58
C THR A 87 -15.81 11.28 4.28
N LEU A 88 -16.56 11.07 5.37
CA LEU A 88 -16.61 9.81 6.10
C LEU A 88 -17.34 8.70 5.33
N SER A 89 -18.31 9.05 4.47
CA SER A 89 -19.07 8.10 3.65
C SER A 89 -18.43 7.76 2.30
N TYR A 90 -17.34 8.43 1.91
CA TYR A 90 -16.68 8.24 0.61
C TYR A 90 -15.42 7.36 0.66
N PHE A 91 -15.15 6.73 1.81
CA PHE A 91 -13.84 6.12 2.09
C PHE A 91 -13.84 4.59 2.21
N THR A 92 -14.90 3.94 1.73
CA THR A 92 -15.01 2.47 1.67
C THR A 92 -14.94 2.01 0.22
N GLY A 93 -13.74 2.02 -0.38
CA GLY A 93 -13.55 1.62 -1.78
C GLY A 93 -12.12 1.22 -2.19
N ASP A 94 -11.11 1.63 -1.42
CA ASP A 94 -9.71 1.57 -1.85
C ASP A 94 -9.23 0.20 -2.37
N GLY A 95 -9.64 -0.91 -1.76
CA GLY A 95 -9.18 -2.24 -2.17
C GLY A 95 -9.61 -2.60 -3.60
N SER A 96 -10.91 -2.48 -3.88
CA SER A 96 -11.49 -2.75 -5.21
C SER A 96 -11.02 -1.73 -6.25
N ASP A 97 -10.94 -0.46 -5.88
CA ASP A 97 -10.53 0.61 -6.77
C ASP A 97 -9.04 0.51 -7.14
N ILE A 98 -8.17 0.19 -6.18
CA ILE A 98 -6.76 -0.08 -6.44
C ILE A 98 -6.62 -1.34 -7.30
N GLN A 99 -7.40 -2.39 -7.05
CA GLN A 99 -7.36 -3.61 -7.87
C GLN A 99 -7.80 -3.34 -9.31
N ALA A 100 -8.81 -2.49 -9.52
CA ALA A 100 -9.23 -2.05 -10.86
C ALA A 100 -8.13 -1.21 -11.53
N ALA A 101 -7.52 -0.28 -10.80
CA ALA A 101 -6.42 0.54 -11.32
C ALA A 101 -5.17 -0.30 -11.65
N LEU A 102 -4.86 -1.32 -10.85
CA LEU A 102 -3.77 -2.27 -11.11
C LEU A 102 -4.07 -3.12 -12.34
N ALA A 103 -5.32 -3.55 -12.53
CA ALA A 103 -5.74 -4.26 -13.73
C ALA A 103 -5.56 -3.41 -14.99
N GLU A 104 -5.94 -2.13 -14.93
CA GLU A 104 -5.74 -1.18 -16.04
C GLU A 104 -4.25 -0.93 -16.31
N TRP A 105 -3.43 -0.78 -15.27
CA TRP A 105 -2.02 -0.46 -15.42
C TRP A 105 -1.15 -1.65 -15.84
N THR A 106 -1.39 -2.83 -15.26
CA THR A 106 -0.51 -4.01 -15.41
C THR A 106 -1.12 -5.12 -16.24
N GLY A 107 -2.42 -5.03 -16.55
CA GLY A 107 -3.19 -6.14 -17.14
C GLY A 107 -3.54 -7.26 -16.15
N LEU A 108 -2.99 -7.24 -14.92
CA LEU A 108 -3.23 -8.27 -13.91
C LEU A 108 -4.31 -7.86 -12.92
N ARG A 109 -5.41 -8.61 -12.93
CA ARG A 109 -6.52 -8.46 -11.98
C ARG A 109 -6.34 -9.27 -10.71
N THR A 110 -5.37 -10.17 -10.67
CA THR A 110 -5.16 -11.12 -9.58
C THR A 110 -4.10 -10.63 -8.61
N VAL A 111 -4.21 -11.10 -7.36
CA VAL A 111 -3.13 -11.01 -6.38
C VAL A 111 -2.40 -12.35 -6.31
N PRO A 112 -1.11 -12.40 -5.97
CA PRO A 112 -0.24 -11.25 -5.68
C PRO A 112 0.11 -10.46 -6.93
N ASN A 113 0.31 -9.15 -6.78
CA ASN A 113 0.89 -8.28 -7.83
C ASN A 113 2.15 -7.61 -7.25
N VAL A 114 3.30 -7.90 -7.84
CA VAL A 114 4.63 -7.57 -7.30
C VAL A 114 5.31 -6.53 -8.17
N PHE A 115 5.86 -5.50 -7.52
CA PHE A 115 6.68 -4.47 -8.13
C PHE A 115 8.05 -4.41 -7.46
N ILE A 116 9.10 -4.26 -8.25
CA ILE A 116 10.49 -4.11 -7.80
C ILE A 116 11.14 -2.96 -8.57
N GLY A 117 11.69 -1.98 -7.87
CA GLY A 117 12.36 -0.82 -8.47
C GLY A 117 11.44 -0.01 -9.41
N GLY A 118 10.14 0.06 -9.08
CA GLY A 118 9.15 0.70 -9.95
C GLY A 118 8.61 -0.18 -11.09
N ASN A 119 9.25 -1.32 -11.38
CA ASN A 119 8.86 -2.20 -12.48
C ASN A 119 7.91 -3.30 -12.03
N HIS A 120 6.92 -3.60 -12.88
CA HIS A 120 5.96 -4.66 -12.64
C HIS A 120 6.55 -6.04 -12.97
N ILE A 121 6.58 -6.93 -11.99
CA ILE A 121 7.17 -8.28 -12.08
C ILE A 121 6.13 -9.34 -12.40
N GLY A 122 4.89 -9.14 -11.95
CA GLY A 122 3.79 -10.08 -12.14
C GLY A 122 3.32 -10.73 -10.84
N GLY A 123 2.81 -11.95 -10.97
CA GLY A 123 2.26 -12.72 -9.86
C GLY A 123 3.23 -13.72 -9.24
N CYS A 124 2.66 -14.71 -8.55
CA CYS A 124 3.42 -15.75 -7.85
C CYS A 124 4.30 -16.57 -8.81
N ASP A 125 3.74 -16.98 -9.95
CA ASP A 125 4.44 -17.81 -10.93
C ASP A 125 5.60 -17.04 -11.56
N SER A 126 5.37 -15.79 -11.97
CA SER A 126 6.40 -14.91 -12.52
C SER A 126 7.54 -14.68 -11.53
N THR A 127 7.22 -14.38 -10.27
CA THR A 127 8.22 -14.14 -9.22
C THR A 127 9.06 -15.40 -8.96
N THR A 128 8.39 -16.56 -8.87
CA THR A 128 9.07 -17.85 -8.65
C THR A 128 9.95 -18.23 -9.84
N ALA A 129 9.48 -18.00 -11.07
CA ALA A 129 10.25 -18.24 -12.28
C ALA A 129 11.50 -17.35 -12.35
N MET A 130 11.39 -16.07 -11.97
CA MET A 130 12.55 -15.17 -11.90
C MET A 130 13.56 -15.58 -10.84
N HIS A 131 13.10 -16.11 -9.70
CA HIS A 131 13.98 -16.64 -8.68
C HIS A 131 14.74 -17.87 -9.18
N LYS A 132 14.03 -18.85 -9.76
CA LYS A 132 14.65 -20.05 -10.37
C LYS A 132 15.61 -19.71 -11.50
N GLY A 133 15.31 -18.67 -12.27
CA GLY A 133 16.16 -18.16 -13.34
C GLY A 133 17.32 -17.27 -12.88
N GLY A 134 17.50 -17.06 -11.57
CA GLY A 134 18.58 -16.24 -11.01
C GLY A 134 18.44 -14.72 -11.24
N LYS A 135 17.34 -14.25 -11.81
CA LYS A 135 17.11 -12.83 -12.16
C LYS A 135 16.54 -12.00 -11.01
N LEU A 136 15.93 -12.65 -10.01
CA LEU A 136 15.24 -11.94 -8.94
C LEU A 136 16.19 -11.20 -7.98
N ILE A 137 17.32 -11.82 -7.61
CA ILE A 137 18.30 -11.21 -6.69
C ILE A 137 18.96 -9.96 -7.30
N PRO A 138 19.41 -9.95 -8.58
CA PRO A 138 19.89 -8.74 -9.23
C PRO A 138 18.88 -7.59 -9.17
N LEU A 139 17.61 -7.84 -9.51
CA LEU A 139 16.57 -6.80 -9.48
C LEU A 139 16.33 -6.25 -8.07
N LEU A 140 16.32 -7.12 -7.06
CA LEU A 140 16.19 -6.70 -5.66
C LEU A 140 17.41 -5.89 -5.20
N THR A 141 18.61 -6.24 -5.67
CA THR A 141 19.85 -5.52 -5.35
C THR A 141 19.87 -4.15 -6.03
N GLU A 142 19.52 -4.07 -7.31
CA GLU A 142 19.41 -2.82 -8.07
C GLU A 142 18.36 -1.88 -7.46
N ALA A 143 17.25 -2.42 -6.98
CA ALA A 143 16.23 -1.66 -6.26
C ALA A 143 16.68 -1.25 -4.85
N GLY A 144 17.84 -1.71 -4.35
CA GLY A 144 18.31 -1.44 -2.98
C GLY A 144 17.49 -2.15 -1.89
N ALA A 145 16.76 -3.22 -2.25
CA ALA A 145 15.93 -3.99 -1.34
C ALA A 145 16.70 -5.08 -0.59
N VAL A 146 17.88 -5.48 -1.07
CA VAL A 146 18.74 -6.48 -0.42
C VAL A 146 20.14 -5.90 -0.25
N THR A 147 20.64 -5.87 0.98
CA THR A 147 22.07 -5.67 1.23
C THR A 147 22.77 -6.97 0.89
N LYS A 148 23.73 -6.98 -0.06
CA LYS A 148 24.49 -8.17 -0.45
C LYS A 148 24.95 -8.97 0.79
N SER A 149 24.19 -9.97 1.19
CA SER A 149 24.64 -11.01 2.11
C SER A 149 24.80 -12.27 1.27
N SER A 150 26.05 -12.49 0.86
CA SER A 150 26.65 -13.82 0.68
C SER A 150 25.76 -14.90 0.05
N THR A 151 25.85 -15.05 -1.27
CA THR A 151 26.09 -16.39 -1.82
C THR A 151 27.53 -16.43 -2.29
N SER A 152 28.37 -16.81 -1.32
CA SER A 152 29.66 -17.45 -1.50
C SER A 152 29.49 -18.77 -2.26
N SER A 153 30.40 -18.96 -3.22
CA SER A 153 30.91 -20.24 -3.73
C SER A 153 30.02 -21.09 -4.64
#